data_AF-A0A7V9F1B0-F1
#
_entry.id   AF-A0A7V9F1B0-F1
#
_cell.length_a   1.000
_cell.length_b   1.000
_cell.length_c   1.000
_cell.angle_alpha   90.00
_cell.angle_beta   90.00
_cell.angle_gamma   90.00
#
_symmetry.space_group_name_H-M   'P 1'
#
loop_
_entity.id
_entity.type
_entity.pdbx_description
1 polymer ?
#
loop_
_entity_poly.entity_id
_entity_poly.type
_entity_poly.pdbx_seq_one_letter_code
_entity_poly.pdbx_strand_id
1 'polypeptide(L)' 'MRARSRAALAATAELRARPVDELSGGQRQRAWIAMALAQDAPVMLLDEPTTHLDVAHQLEVLDLLADLKERNGRT' A
#
# COMPACT_ATOMS: atom_id res chain seq x y z
N MET A 1 -15.56 -3.33 2.84
CA MET A 1 -14.84 -3.90 1.68
C MET A 1 -14.31 -2.85 0.69
N ARG A 2 -15.13 -1.91 0.15
CA ARG A 2 -14.62 -0.63 -0.43
C ARG A 2 -13.83 0.21 0.59
N ALA A 3 -14.14 0.03 1.87
CA ALA A 3 -13.64 0.83 2.98
C ALA A 3 -12.16 0.63 3.32
N ARG A 4 -11.56 -0.58 3.18
CA ARG A 4 -10.15 -0.82 3.61
C ARG A 4 -9.12 -0.33 2.59
N SER A 5 -9.33 -0.59 1.29
CA SER A 5 -8.52 0.04 0.23
C SER A 5 -8.69 1.56 0.19
N ARG A 6 -9.93 2.08 0.38
CA ARG A 6 -10.12 3.53 0.61
C ARG A 6 -9.46 4.00 1.90
N ALA A 7 -9.41 3.21 2.96
CA ALA A 7 -8.79 3.62 4.22
C ALA A 7 -7.26 3.71 4.07
N ALA A 8 -6.63 2.78 3.35
CA ALA A 8 -5.20 2.88 3.02
C ALA A 8 -4.90 4.12 2.16
N LEU A 9 -5.72 4.38 1.13
CA LEU A 9 -5.64 5.60 0.30
C LEU A 9 -6.03 6.88 1.05
N ALA A 10 -6.93 6.81 2.04
CA ALA A 10 -7.34 7.94 2.86
C ALA A 10 -6.30 8.26 3.94
N ALA A 11 -5.64 7.24 4.50
CA ALA A 11 -4.56 7.40 5.46
C ALA A 11 -3.33 8.09 4.85
N THR A 12 -3.16 8.04 3.52
CA THR A 12 -2.12 8.79 2.81
C THR A 12 -2.58 10.20 2.40
N ALA A 13 -3.87 10.53 2.51
CA ALA A 13 -4.38 11.85 2.14
C ALA A 13 -3.80 12.96 3.03
N GLU A 14 -3.56 12.68 4.30
CA GLU A 14 -2.89 13.60 5.24
C GLU A 14 -1.39 13.79 4.93
N LEU A 15 -0.80 12.86 4.17
CA LEU A 15 0.60 12.91 3.76
C LEU A 15 0.81 13.64 2.43
N ARG A 16 -0.27 13.93 1.69
CA ARG A 16 -0.26 14.55 0.35
C ARG A 16 0.65 15.77 0.21
N ALA A 17 0.66 16.63 1.23
CA ALA A 17 1.36 17.92 1.19
C ALA A 17 2.78 17.85 1.75
N ARG A 18 3.21 16.68 2.25
CA ARG A 18 4.51 16.51 2.87
C ARG A 18 5.51 15.95 1.85
N PRO A 19 6.73 16.52 1.77
CA PRO A 19 7.83 15.92 1.01
C PRO A 19 8.08 14.46 1.43
N VAL A 20 8.45 13.61 0.47
CA VAL A 20 8.60 12.15 0.69
C VAL A 20 9.73 11.82 1.67
N ASP A 21 10.77 12.65 1.69
CA ASP A 21 11.91 12.59 2.59
C ASP A 21 11.58 12.98 4.05
N GLU A 22 10.46 13.66 4.27
CA GLU A 22 9.94 13.95 5.62
C GLU A 22 9.02 12.86 6.17
N LEU A 23 8.69 11.84 5.37
CA LEU A 23 7.83 10.74 5.80
C LEU A 23 8.62 9.73 6.64
N SER A 24 8.00 9.22 7.71
CA SER A 24 8.55 8.06 8.42
C SER A 24 8.62 6.84 7.49
N GLY A 25 9.46 5.85 7.80
CA GLY A 25 9.58 4.62 6.99
C GLY A 25 8.22 3.97 6.68
N GLY A 26 7.36 3.82 7.71
CA GLY A 26 6.02 3.27 7.53
C GLY A 26 5.06 4.20 6.76
N GLN A 27 5.21 5.52 6.86
CA GLN A 27 4.42 6.47 6.06
C GLN A 27 4.82 6.40 4.57
N ARG A 28 6.11 6.36 4.28
CA ARG A 28 6.65 6.23 2.93
C ARG A 28 6.20 4.93 2.27
N GLN A 29 6.20 3.83 3.02
CA GLN A 29 5.73 2.53 2.55
C GLN A 29 4.22 2.53 2.25
N ARG A 30 3.39 3.10 3.13
CA ARG A 30 1.95 3.26 2.87
C ARG A 30 1.68 4.11 1.62
N ALA A 31 2.43 5.20 1.44
CA ALA A 31 2.36 6.01 0.22
C ALA A 31 2.75 5.19 -1.03
N TRP A 32 3.81 4.38 -0.95
CA TRP A 32 4.25 3.50 -2.03
C TRP A 32 3.18 2.48 -2.42
N ILE A 33 2.60 1.78 -1.44
CA ILE A 33 1.52 0.83 -1.68
C ILE A 33 0.35 1.57 -2.34
N ALA A 34 -0.12 2.67 -1.77
CA ALA A 34 -1.21 3.46 -2.34
C ALA A 34 -0.95 3.89 -3.80
N MET A 35 0.27 4.32 -4.12
CA MET A 35 0.67 4.64 -5.49
C MET A 35 0.63 3.42 -6.40
N ALA A 36 1.16 2.28 -5.97
CA ALA A 36 1.14 1.04 -6.75
C ALA A 36 -0.31 0.59 -7.03
N LEU A 37 -1.23 0.76 -6.07
CA LEU A 37 -2.65 0.45 -6.26
C LEU A 37 -3.35 1.41 -7.22
N ALA A 38 -2.95 2.68 -7.22
CA ALA A 38 -3.55 3.72 -8.06
C ALA A 38 -3.19 3.59 -9.55
N GLN A 39 -2.11 2.88 -9.88
CA GLN A 39 -1.66 2.67 -11.27
C GLN A 39 -2.62 1.81 -12.11
N ASP A 40 -3.56 1.11 -11.46
CA ASP A 40 -4.51 0.21 -12.11
C ASP A 40 -3.86 -0.86 -13.03
N ALA A 41 -2.58 -1.18 -12.81
CA ALA A 41 -1.80 -2.04 -13.70
C ALA A 41 -2.32 -3.49 -13.72
N PRO A 42 -2.32 -4.20 -14.87
CA PRO A 42 -2.80 -5.58 -14.95
C PRO A 42 -1.89 -6.58 -14.22
N VAL A 43 -0.62 -6.25 -14.02
CA VAL A 43 0.39 -7.05 -13.32
C VAL A 43 1.20 -6.12 -12.43
N MET A 44 1.55 -6.58 -11.23
CA MET A 44 2.32 -5.78 -10.27
C MET A 44 3.46 -6.60 -9.67
N LEU A 45 4.70 -6.19 -9.96
CA LEU A 45 5.89 -6.78 -9.37
C LEU A 45 6.31 -5.93 -8.17
N LEU A 46 6.36 -6.56 -7.00
CA LEU A 46 6.76 -5.92 -5.75
C LEU A 46 8.02 -6.61 -5.24
N ASP A 47 9.12 -5.86 -5.15
CA ASP A 47 10.38 -6.35 -4.58
C ASP A 47 10.40 -6.06 -3.08
N GLU A 48 10.40 -7.12 -2.28
CA GLU A 48 10.33 -7.11 -0.82
C GLU A 48 9.37 -6.05 -0.19
N PRO A 49 8.06 -6.07 -0.49
CA PRO A 49 7.12 -5.00 -0.10
C PRO A 49 6.87 -4.88 1.40
N THR A 50 7.42 -5.79 2.21
CA THR A 50 7.26 -5.88 3.66
C THR A 50 8.55 -5.57 4.42
N THR A 51 9.65 -5.28 3.73
CA THR A 51 10.95 -5.00 4.36
C THR A 51 10.85 -3.79 5.29
N HIS A 52 11.50 -3.88 6.45
CA HIS A 52 11.49 -2.89 7.54
C HIS A 52 10.16 -2.72 8.30
N LEU A 53 9.15 -3.57 8.08
CA LEU A 53 7.94 -3.60 8.91
C LEU A 53 8.04 -4.55 10.10
N ASP A 54 7.35 -4.21 11.19
CA ASP A 54 7.04 -5.18 12.23
C ASP A 54 6.01 -6.22 11.75
N VAL A 55 5.92 -7.35 12.45
CA VAL A 55 5.08 -8.49 12.08
C VAL A 55 3.61 -8.11 11.88
N ALA A 56 3.06 -7.21 12.72
CA ALA A 56 1.66 -6.81 12.61
C ALA A 56 1.41 -6.05 11.30
N HIS A 57 2.27 -5.08 10.97
CA HIS A 57 2.15 -4.33 9.72
C HIS A 57 2.47 -5.19 8.49
N GLN A 58 3.37 -6.18 8.58
CA GLN A 58 3.62 -7.11 7.47
C GLN A 58 2.34 -7.87 7.08
N LEU A 59 1.60 -8.37 8.08
CA LEU A 59 0.34 -9.08 7.85
C LEU A 59 -0.71 -8.17 7.20
N GLU A 60 -0.84 -6.93 7.67
CA GLU A 60 -1.78 -5.96 7.07
C GLU A 60 -1.48 -5.69 5.59
N VAL A 61 -0.19 -5.59 5.22
CA VAL A 61 0.23 -5.39 3.83
C VAL A 61 -0.06 -6.65 2.99
N LEU A 62 0.26 -7.84 3.49
CA LEU A 62 0.00 -9.09 2.77
C LEU A 62 -1.48 -9.33 2.56
N ASP A 63 -2.32 -9.08 3.57
CA ASP A 63 -3.78 -9.18 3.47
C ASP A 63 -4.32 -8.22 2.40
N LEU A 64 -3.81 -6.99 2.36
CA LEU A 64 -4.19 -6.01 1.34
C LEU A 64 -3.83 -6.50 -0.06
N LEU A 65 -2.60 -7.01 -0.25
CA LEU A 65 -2.15 -7.53 -1.55
C LEU A 65 -2.95 -8.76 -2.01
N ALA A 66 -3.28 -9.67 -1.10
CA ALA A 66 -4.13 -10.83 -1.39
C ALA A 66 -5.54 -10.40 -1.85
N ASP A 67 -6.14 -9.45 -1.13
CA ASP A 67 -7.44 -8.85 -1.47
C ASP A 67 -7.46 -8.24 -2.88
N LEU A 68 -6.35 -7.62 -3.29
CA LEU A 68 -6.22 -6.96 -4.59
C LEU A 68 -6.06 -7.95 -5.74
N LYS A 69 -5.26 -9.00 -5.53
CA LYS A 69 -5.10 -10.10 -6.46
C LYS A 69 -6.45 -10.76 -6.76
N GLU A 70 -7.25 -11.06 -5.73
CA GLU A 70 -8.54 -11.72 -5.89
C GLU A 70 -9.58 -10.86 -6.65
N ARG A 71 -9.60 -9.55 -6.41
CA ARG A 71 -10.64 -8.67 -6.97
C ARG A 71 -10.36 -8.20 -8.39
N ASN A 72 -9.09 -7.97 -8.72
CA ASN A 72 -8.73 -7.34 -9.99
C ASN A 72 -8.14 -8.34 -10.99
N GLY A 73 -8.05 -9.64 -10.63
CA GLY A 73 -7.42 -10.66 -11.47
C GLY A 73 -5.96 -10.36 -11.78
N ARG A 74 -5.32 -9.50 -10.96
CA ARG A 74 -3.94 -9.08 -11.13
C ARG A 74 -3.02 -10.22 -10.71
N THR A 75 -2.12 -10.59 -11.60
CA THR A 75 -1.07 -11.58 -11.31
C THR A 75 0.16 -10.89 -10.75
#